data_AF-A0A023D567-F1
#
_entry.id   AF-A0A023D567-F1
#
_cell.length_a   1.000
_cell.length_b   1.000
_cell.length_c   1.000
_cell.angle_alpha   90.00
_cell.angle_beta   90.00
_cell.angle_gamma   90.00
#
_symmetry.space_group_name_H-M   'P 1'
#
loop_
_entity.id
_entity.type
_entity.pdbx_description
1 polymer ?
#
loop_
_entity_poly.entity_id
_entity_poly.type
_entity_poly.pdbx_seq_one_letter_code
_entity_poly.pdbx_strand_id
1 'polypeptide(L)'
;MKKADRAGPPDHPLDVPAPLASTGGKKENARGKRRLARCASPKREDMRAIRDGALGCTVSYVAGNRKELVDASADFLEGWLHLMGICGVDRRDVYRELDHRLQLAELLLLLNREDEGALTEQGGRRRFWRPATTKLP
;
A
#
# COMPACT_ATOMS: atom_id res chain seq x y z
N MET A 1 64.36 43.43 -1.29
CA MET A 1 64.31 42.04 -0.78
C MET A 1 63.01 41.39 -1.24
N LYS A 2 63.10 40.23 -1.95
CA LYS A 2 62.07 39.17 -2.17
C LYS A 2 60.77 39.57 -2.92
N LYS A 3 60.56 39.09 -4.17
CA LYS A 3 59.71 37.94 -4.61
C LYS A 3 58.19 38.22 -4.46
N ALA A 4 57.27 37.90 -5.36
CA ALA A 4 57.23 37.04 -6.55
C ALA A 4 55.99 37.36 -7.42
N ASP A 5 56.05 36.93 -8.69
CA ASP A 5 54.95 36.74 -9.64
C ASP A 5 53.69 36.07 -9.06
N ARG A 6 52.50 36.47 -9.55
CA ARG A 6 51.61 35.56 -10.31
C ARG A 6 50.37 36.27 -10.90
N ALA A 7 50.32 36.22 -12.24
CA ALA A 7 49.18 36.04 -13.13
C ALA A 7 47.78 36.46 -12.64
N GLY A 8 47.23 37.51 -13.27
CA GLY A 8 45.80 37.80 -13.24
C GLY A 8 45.00 36.71 -13.99
N PRO A 9 43.80 36.35 -13.53
CA PRO A 9 42.96 35.37 -14.21
C PRO A 9 42.31 36.00 -15.47
N PRO A 10 42.13 35.24 -16.55
CA PRO A 10 41.43 35.69 -17.75
C PRO A 10 39.92 35.76 -17.53
N ASP A 11 39.30 36.83 -18.03
CA ASP A 11 37.85 37.00 -18.13
C ASP A 11 37.24 35.91 -19.03
N HIS A 12 36.59 34.93 -18.42
CA HIS A 12 35.71 34.00 -19.11
C HIS A 12 34.25 34.35 -18.78
N PRO A 13 33.40 34.67 -19.78
CA PRO A 13 32.01 34.98 -19.56
C PRO A 13 31.24 33.73 -19.09
N LEU A 14 30.29 33.97 -18.20
CA LEU A 14 29.35 32.99 -17.64
C LEU A 14 28.49 32.37 -18.76
N ASP A 15 28.81 31.16 -19.19
CA ASP A 15 27.90 30.32 -19.98
C ASP A 15 26.84 29.73 -19.05
N VAL A 16 25.73 30.44 -18.90
CA VAL A 16 24.48 29.89 -18.37
C VAL A 16 23.79 29.15 -19.52
N PRO A 17 23.64 27.82 -19.48
CA PRO A 17 22.90 27.13 -20.53
C PRO A 17 21.41 27.52 -20.45
N ALA A 18 20.91 28.03 -21.57
CA ALA A 18 19.49 28.33 -21.77
C ALA A 18 18.62 27.09 -21.49
N PRO A 19 17.40 27.25 -20.94
CA PRO A 19 16.52 26.12 -20.71
C PRO A 19 16.16 25.48 -22.05
N LEU A 20 16.63 24.24 -22.24
CA LEU A 20 16.22 23.36 -23.32
C LEU A 20 14.70 23.23 -23.27
N ALA A 21 14.05 23.78 -24.30
CA ALA A 21 12.65 23.55 -24.59
C ALA A 21 12.43 22.03 -24.75
N SER A 22 11.95 21.39 -23.68
CA SER A 22 11.49 20.01 -23.72
C SER A 22 10.21 19.96 -24.54
N THR A 23 10.39 19.56 -25.79
CA THR A 23 9.36 19.10 -26.71
C THR A 23 8.40 18.12 -26.01
N GLY A 24 7.12 18.26 -26.35
CA GLY A 24 6.02 17.54 -25.73
C GLY A 24 6.25 16.03 -25.70
N GLY A 25 6.51 15.53 -24.49
CA GLY A 25 6.41 14.12 -24.17
C GLY A 25 4.97 13.68 -24.40
N LYS A 26 4.79 12.83 -25.41
CA LYS A 26 3.58 12.03 -25.64
C LYS A 26 3.05 11.54 -24.30
N LYS A 27 1.86 11.99 -23.92
CA LYS A 27 1.03 11.34 -22.90
C LYS A 27 0.75 9.92 -23.39
N GLU A 28 1.62 8.97 -23.05
CA GLU A 28 1.19 7.59 -22.87
C GLU A 28 0.26 7.54 -21.67
N ASN A 29 -0.97 8.03 -21.90
CA ASN A 29 -2.14 7.56 -21.19
C ASN A 29 -2.41 6.13 -21.66
N ALA A 30 -1.47 5.22 -21.37
CA ALA A 30 -1.71 3.80 -21.33
C ALA A 30 -2.55 3.55 -20.07
N ARG A 31 -3.82 3.98 -20.17
CA ARG A 31 -4.99 3.21 -19.78
C ARG A 31 -4.62 2.20 -18.70
N GLY A 32 -4.56 2.68 -17.46
CA GLY A 32 -4.77 1.89 -16.25
C GLY A 32 -6.18 1.29 -16.25
N LYS A 33 -6.56 0.61 -17.33
CA LYS A 33 -7.44 -0.55 -17.27
C LYS A 33 -6.64 -1.55 -16.48
N ARG A 34 -6.69 -1.40 -15.15
CA ARG A 34 -6.52 -2.51 -14.23
C ARG A 34 -7.27 -3.66 -14.89
N ARG A 35 -6.52 -4.60 -15.47
CA ARG A 35 -7.02 -5.96 -15.59
C ARG A 35 -7.27 -6.32 -14.13
N LEU A 36 -8.46 -6.03 -13.61
CA LEU A 36 -9.13 -6.97 -12.74
C LEU A 36 -8.86 -8.28 -13.47
N ALA A 37 -7.97 -9.10 -12.92
CA ALA A 37 -7.69 -10.41 -13.48
C ALA A 37 -9.08 -10.95 -13.84
N ARG A 38 -9.30 -11.30 -15.10
CA ARG A 38 -10.60 -11.80 -15.54
C ARG A 38 -10.80 -13.06 -14.73
N CYS A 39 -11.42 -12.91 -13.56
CA CYS A 39 -11.54 -13.97 -12.61
C CYS A 39 -12.36 -15.02 -13.34
N ALA A 40 -11.85 -16.25 -13.41
CA ALA A 40 -12.68 -17.32 -13.93
C ALA A 40 -13.95 -17.35 -13.08
N SER A 41 -15.10 -17.63 -13.70
CA SER A 41 -16.37 -17.62 -12.99
C SER A 41 -16.34 -18.71 -11.89
N PRO A 42 -16.33 -18.35 -10.59
CA PRO A 42 -16.35 -19.34 -9.53
C PRO A 42 -17.68 -20.09 -9.56
N LYS A 43 -17.64 -21.36 -9.18
CA LYS A 43 -18.87 -22.15 -9.14
C LYS A 43 -19.69 -21.75 -7.90
N ARG A 44 -20.97 -22.09 -7.93
CA ARG A 44 -21.87 -21.85 -6.79
C ARG A 44 -21.44 -22.60 -5.52
N GLU A 45 -20.72 -23.71 -5.67
CA GLU A 45 -20.15 -24.48 -4.56
C GLU A 45 -19.04 -23.71 -3.84
N ASP A 46 -18.11 -23.10 -4.59
CA ASP A 46 -17.02 -22.28 -4.02
C ASP A 46 -17.56 -21.11 -3.20
N MET A 47 -18.57 -20.41 -3.75
CA MET A 47 -19.20 -19.28 -3.07
C MET A 47 -20.00 -19.71 -1.82
N ARG A 48 -20.57 -20.91 -1.83
CA ARG A 48 -21.27 -21.47 -0.66
C ARG A 48 -20.30 -21.83 0.44
N ALA A 49 -19.18 -22.49 0.11
CA ALA A 49 -18.16 -22.84 1.09
C ALA A 49 -17.64 -21.61 1.86
N ILE A 50 -17.35 -20.51 1.14
CA ILE A 50 -16.91 -19.25 1.78
C ILE A 50 -18.00 -18.66 2.66
N ARG A 51 -19.25 -18.63 2.18
CA ARG A 51 -20.39 -18.12 2.96
C ARG A 51 -20.58 -18.92 4.24
N ASP A 52 -20.53 -20.24 4.14
CA ASP A 52 -20.80 -21.14 5.25
C ASP A 52 -19.66 -21.05 6.29
N GLY A 53 -18.39 -20.96 5.85
CA GLY A 53 -17.26 -20.66 6.73
C GLY A 53 -17.38 -19.30 7.42
N ALA A 54 -17.74 -18.24 6.70
CA ALA A 54 -17.94 -16.91 7.27
C ALA A 54 -19.08 -16.85 8.30
N LEU A 55 -20.17 -17.58 8.03
CA LEU A 55 -21.27 -17.75 8.97
C LEU A 55 -20.78 -18.51 10.22
N GLY A 56 -20.05 -19.61 10.03
CA GLY A 56 -19.45 -20.41 11.10
C GLY A 56 -18.59 -19.57 12.03
N CYS A 57 -17.68 -18.76 11.48
CA CYS A 57 -16.85 -17.83 12.26
C CYS A 57 -17.70 -16.91 13.14
N THR A 58 -18.75 -16.34 12.55
CA THR A 58 -19.63 -15.39 13.25
C THR A 58 -20.38 -16.07 14.39
N VAL A 59 -20.96 -17.25 14.12
CA VAL A 59 -21.71 -18.04 15.11
C VAL A 59 -20.80 -18.46 16.25
N SER A 60 -19.63 -19.04 15.96
CA SER A 60 -18.70 -19.51 16.99
C SER A 60 -18.09 -18.36 17.79
N TYR A 61 -17.86 -17.19 17.18
CA TYR A 61 -17.42 -15.99 17.89
C TYR A 61 -18.47 -15.51 18.89
N VAL A 62 -19.74 -15.40 18.47
CA VAL A 62 -20.86 -14.98 19.34
C VAL A 62 -21.09 -15.98 20.47
N ALA A 63 -20.93 -17.28 20.19
CA ALA A 63 -21.06 -18.35 21.18
C ALA A 63 -19.86 -18.46 22.15
N GLY A 64 -18.78 -17.70 21.93
CA GLY A 64 -17.56 -17.79 22.73
C GLY A 64 -16.81 -19.13 22.58
N ASN A 65 -17.13 -19.93 21.56
CA ASN A 65 -16.50 -21.22 21.33
C ASN A 65 -15.21 -21.04 20.52
N ARG A 66 -14.08 -20.93 21.23
CA ARG A 66 -12.78 -20.67 20.62
C ARG A 66 -12.34 -21.77 19.65
N LYS A 67 -12.62 -23.04 19.95
CA LYS A 67 -12.18 -24.16 19.12
C LYS A 67 -12.90 -24.13 17.78
N GLU A 68 -14.23 -24.07 17.81
CA GLU A 68 -15.03 -23.97 16.58
C GLU A 68 -14.74 -22.70 15.80
N LEU A 69 -14.41 -21.59 16.47
CA LEU A 69 -13.99 -20.38 15.80
C LEU A 69 -12.71 -20.59 14.99
N VAL A 70 -11.73 -21.31 15.54
CA VAL A 70 -10.48 -21.62 14.84
C VAL A 70 -10.76 -22.52 13.63
N ASP A 71 -11.57 -23.57 13.82
CA ASP A 71 -11.91 -24.52 12.75
C ASP A 71 -12.68 -23.81 11.62
N ALA A 72 -13.73 -23.04 11.94
CA ALA A 72 -14.49 -22.27 10.96
C ALA A 72 -13.64 -21.20 10.26
N SER A 73 -12.67 -20.59 10.97
CA SER A 73 -11.73 -19.64 10.37
C SER A 73 -10.79 -20.31 9.38
N ALA A 74 -10.35 -21.53 9.66
CA ALA A 74 -9.52 -22.31 8.73
C ALA A 74 -10.31 -22.64 7.45
N ASP A 75 -11.54 -23.13 7.59
CA ASP A 75 -12.43 -23.44 6.46
C ASP A 75 -12.70 -22.20 5.59
N PHE A 76 -12.97 -21.06 6.23
CA PHE A 76 -13.16 -19.79 5.54
C PHE A 76 -11.91 -19.36 4.76
N LEU A 77 -10.72 -19.41 5.39
CA LEU A 77 -9.46 -19.02 4.76
C LEU A 77 -9.11 -19.93 3.59
N GLU A 78 -9.34 -21.23 3.72
CA GLU A 78 -9.10 -22.20 2.65
C GLU A 78 -10.03 -21.96 1.46
N GLY A 79 -11.34 -21.79 1.71
CA GLY A 79 -12.31 -21.47 0.66
C GLY A 79 -11.99 -20.15 -0.04
N TRP A 80 -11.56 -19.14 0.71
CA TRP A 80 -11.19 -17.84 0.15
C TRP A 80 -9.93 -17.94 -0.72
N LEU A 81 -8.89 -18.64 -0.26
CA LEU A 81 -7.67 -18.85 -1.04
C LEU A 81 -7.93 -19.67 -2.30
N HIS A 82 -8.82 -20.66 -2.23
CA HIS A 82 -9.27 -21.41 -3.40
C HIS A 82 -9.93 -20.48 -4.43
N LEU A 83 -10.85 -19.61 -4.00
CA LEU A 83 -11.49 -18.61 -4.87
C LEU A 83 -10.48 -17.65 -5.50
N MET A 84 -9.50 -17.17 -4.72
CA MET A 84 -8.43 -16.33 -5.26
C MET A 84 -7.62 -17.06 -6.33
N GLY A 85 -7.36 -18.35 -6.15
CA GLY A 85 -6.73 -19.21 -7.15
C GLY A 85 -7.56 -19.32 -8.44
N ILE A 86 -8.88 -19.47 -8.35
CA ILE A 86 -9.80 -19.42 -9.51
C ILE A 86 -9.70 -18.06 -10.23
N CYS A 87 -9.51 -16.99 -9.48
CA CYS A 87 -9.27 -15.66 -10.05
C CYS A 87 -7.88 -15.46 -10.66
N GLY A 88 -7.00 -16.47 -10.61
CA GLY A 88 -5.63 -16.40 -11.10
C GLY A 88 -4.69 -15.61 -10.19
N VAL A 89 -5.01 -15.50 -8.90
CA VAL A 89 -4.15 -14.85 -7.90
C VAL A 89 -3.40 -15.92 -7.12
N ASP A 90 -2.08 -15.82 -7.09
CA ASP A 90 -1.23 -16.75 -6.35
C ASP A 90 -1.37 -16.56 -4.84
N ARG A 91 -1.37 -17.67 -4.10
CA ARG A 91 -1.49 -17.67 -2.63
C ARG A 91 -0.39 -16.86 -1.95
N ARG A 92 0.84 -16.84 -2.49
CA ARG A 92 1.94 -16.04 -1.94
C ARG A 92 1.71 -14.55 -2.14
N ASP A 93 1.16 -14.15 -3.28
CA ASP A 93 0.81 -12.75 -3.53
C ASP A 93 -0.27 -12.27 -2.55
N VAL A 94 -1.25 -13.12 -2.25
CA VAL A 94 -2.28 -12.85 -1.25
C VAL A 94 -1.66 -12.63 0.14
N TYR A 95 -0.80 -13.55 0.59
CA TYR A 95 -0.15 -13.41 1.89
C TYR A 95 0.78 -12.21 1.97
N ARG A 96 1.52 -11.91 0.90
CA ARG A 96 2.38 -10.71 0.83
C ARG A 96 1.56 -9.44 0.98
N GLU A 97 0.40 -9.36 0.32
CA GLU A 97 -0.48 -8.20 0.46
C GLU A 97 -1.05 -8.07 1.88
N LEU A 98 -1.45 -9.18 2.51
CA LEU A 98 -1.91 -9.16 3.91
C LEU A 98 -0.82 -8.70 4.88
N ASP A 99 0.41 -9.19 4.70
CA ASP A 99 1.58 -8.78 5.48
C ASP A 99 1.90 -7.29 5.28
N HIS A 100 1.92 -6.80 4.05
CA HIS A 100 2.10 -5.38 3.76
C HIS A 100 1.03 -4.50 4.44
N ARG A 101 -0.23 -4.95 4.44
CA ARG A 101 -1.33 -4.24 5.12
C ARG A 101 -1.16 -4.21 6.63
N LEU A 102 -0.66 -5.30 7.21
CA LEU A 102 -0.39 -5.37 8.64
C LEU A 102 0.74 -4.41 9.01
N GLN A 103 1.87 -4.45 8.29
CA GLN A 103 3.01 -3.55 8.50
C GLN A 103 2.61 -2.08 8.37
N LEU A 104 1.78 -1.75 7.37
CA LEU A 104 1.26 -0.40 7.20
C LEU A 104 0.36 0.02 8.37
N ALA A 105 -0.51 -0.86 8.84
CA ALA A 105 -1.37 -0.58 9.99
C ALA A 105 -0.54 -0.35 11.28
N GLU A 106 0.51 -1.13 11.49
CA GLU A 106 1.44 -0.98 12.62
C GLU A 106 2.21 0.34 12.55
N LEU A 107 2.74 0.70 11.37
CA LEU A 107 3.42 1.97 11.15
C LEU A 107 2.48 3.15 11.42
N LEU A 108 1.24 3.07 10.94
CA LEU A 108 0.22 4.10 11.19
C LEU A 108 -0.09 4.24 12.67
N LEU A 109 -0.16 3.13 13.41
CA LEU A 109 -0.36 3.16 14.84
C LEU A 109 0.82 3.83 15.55
N LEU A 110 2.05 3.55 15.13
CA LEU A 110 3.27 4.16 15.68
C LEU A 110 3.30 5.67 15.44
N LEU A 111 3.13 6.11 14.20
CA LEU A 111 3.11 7.54 13.84
C LEU A 111 2.05 8.32 14.63
N ASN A 112 0.86 7.73 14.79
CA ASN A 112 -0.22 8.36 15.54
C ASN A 112 0.03 8.40 17.05
N ARG A 113 0.77 7.42 17.60
CA ARG A 113 1.18 7.44 19.02
C ARG A 113 2.27 8.47 19.29
N GLU A 114 3.20 8.68 18.37
CA GLU A 114 4.24 9.71 18.49
C GLU A 114 3.66 11.13 18.41
N ASP A 115 2.53 11.30 17.74
CA ASP A 115 1.80 12.57 17.61
C ASP A 115 0.81 12.85 18.77
N GLU A 116 0.55 11.88 19.66
CA GLU A 116 -0.30 12.03 20.85
C GLU A 116 0.39 12.94 21.89
N GLY A 117 0.30 14.24 21.67
CA GLY A 117 0.90 15.28 22.53
C GLY A 117 1.64 16.38 21.76
N ALA A 118 1.85 16.20 20.45
CA ALA A 118 2.47 17.22 19.61
C ALA A 118 1.47 18.37 19.37
N LEU A 119 1.71 19.49 20.06
CA LEU A 119 1.13 20.78 19.70
C LEU A 119 1.81 21.27 18.43
N THR A 120 1.04 21.78 17.47
CA THR A 120 1.60 22.53 16.35
C THR A 120 2.27 23.81 16.88
N GLU A 121 3.17 24.43 16.11
CA GLU A 121 3.76 25.73 16.48
C GLU A 121 2.71 26.83 16.74
N GLN A 122 1.47 26.61 16.32
CA GLN A 122 0.31 27.48 16.51
C GLN A 122 -0.62 27.02 17.65
N GLY A 123 -0.20 26.07 18.50
CA GLY A 123 -0.94 25.62 19.68
C GLY A 123 -2.14 24.70 19.42
N GLY A 124 -2.32 24.21 18.18
CA GLY A 124 -3.37 23.24 17.84
C GLY A 124 -2.90 21.80 18.06
N ARG A 125 -3.81 20.86 18.32
CA ARG A 125 -3.47 19.43 18.28
C ARG A 125 -3.09 19.03 16.84
N ARG A 126 -1.90 18.43 16.65
CA ARG A 126 -1.49 17.87 15.36
C ARG A 126 -2.51 16.80 14.94
N ARG A 127 -3.00 16.88 13.68
CA ARG A 127 -3.98 15.91 13.18
C ARG A 127 -3.30 14.56 12.97
N PHE A 128 -3.95 13.49 13.45
CA PHE A 128 -3.58 12.11 13.17
C PHE A 128 -3.26 11.91 11.68
N TRP A 129 -2.14 11.22 11.41
CA TRP A 129 -1.75 10.86 10.07
C TRP A 129 -2.76 9.86 9.52
N ARG A 130 -3.55 10.32 8.55
CA ARG A 130 -4.50 9.50 7.80
C ARG A 130 -3.95 9.37 6.38
N PRO A 131 -3.72 8.15 5.87
CA PRO A 131 -3.46 7.96 4.45
C PRO A 131 -4.58 8.62 3.65
N ALA A 132 -4.23 9.53 2.74
CA ALA A 132 -5.20 10.26 1.91
C ALA A 132 -6.03 9.34 1.00
N THR A 133 -5.61 8.09 0.83
CA THR A 133 -6.31 7.08 0.05
C THR A 133 -6.30 5.75 0.80
N THR A 134 -7.44 5.34 1.36
CA THR A 134 -7.66 3.94 1.81
C THR A 134 -7.79 2.97 0.64
N LYS A 135 -7.69 3.46 -0.60
CA LYS A 135 -7.50 2.60 -1.76
C LYS A 135 -6.07 2.09 -1.75
N LEU A 136 -5.92 0.98 -1.05
CA LEU A 136 -4.98 -0.07 -1.38
C LEU A 136 -4.93 -0.23 -2.93
N PRO A 137 -3.74 -0.41 -3.51
CA PRO A 137 -3.61 -0.60 -4.95
C PRO A 137 -4.62 -1.62 -5.49
#